data_AF-A0A813F7D1-F1
#
_entry.id   AF-A0A813F7D1-F1
#
_cell.length_a   1.000
_cell.length_b   1.000
_cell.length_c   1.000
_cell.angle_alpha   90.00
_cell.angle_beta   90.00
_cell.angle_gamma   90.00
#
_symmetry.space_group_name_H-M   'P 1'
#
loop_
_entity.id
_entity.type
_entity.pdbx_description
1 polymer ?
#
loop_
_entity_poly.entity_id
_entity_poly.type
_entity_poly.pdbx_seq_one_letter_code
_entity_poly.pdbx_strand_id
1 'polypeptide(L)'
;ILAQGSRQRSSKNTQQRLAEFQRRASVGCHGSLSQPHVGVSRFGSSDVLCITADHSFCRIACGCFHPASAPPPQRLCGPPGYRPYTPPTHTLHAPYTHPTPYTHVVVAPVDSEALNKAKLELEQKFQESEAVRQGLQARIAELESQLAARANSGTSAMPSSRNSTQSLPQAAAAAIPPPTSRNSMQQEQQLQQQLQQQKQQKQQQHQLQQQQLRIQRRQQQSLPQAAAAAIPPTHTLHTRGGGEWDISDADIEKFYAELTTGGKGGDPPKESVVGGLIVKFFHGEFTPQGFKRYAGHWKGPPPGNIGKKDIAVGMDGLKVQMKNPMFVTKGGVGYGVDETLKVVDDGKGWVWLAAEMSPGGLAIELFKSVPFGKRALLVAKQSDVDEMFSKVNWAVALGNIEKTFGGPLIKQR
;
A
#
# COMPACT_ATOMS: atom_id res chain seq x y z
N ILE A 1 49.49 -2.03 -25.94
CA ILE A 1 50.17 -1.38 -27.09
C ILE A 1 49.18 -0.37 -27.67
N LEU A 2 49.49 0.93 -27.53
CA LEU A 2 49.14 2.14 -28.33
C LEU A 2 47.77 2.22 -29.06
N ALA A 3 47.05 3.34 -29.18
CA ALA A 3 47.10 4.70 -28.64
C ALA A 3 45.81 5.47 -29.05
N GLN A 4 45.47 6.47 -28.24
CA GLN A 4 44.86 7.79 -28.51
C GLN A 4 43.94 8.05 -29.73
N GLY A 5 42.81 8.70 -29.43
CA GLY A 5 41.98 9.47 -30.38
C GLY A 5 40.99 10.40 -29.66
N SER A 6 41.44 11.61 -29.33
CA SER A 6 40.67 12.73 -28.77
C SER A 6 39.45 13.16 -29.61
N ARG A 7 38.38 13.69 -28.96
CA ARG A 7 37.65 14.88 -29.47
C ARG A 7 36.74 15.56 -28.43
N GLN A 8 37.10 16.80 -28.11
CA GLN A 8 36.24 17.87 -27.61
C GLN A 8 35.05 18.13 -28.57
N ARG A 9 33.81 17.97 -28.11
CA ARG A 9 32.55 18.61 -28.56
C ARG A 9 31.57 18.41 -27.39
N SER A 10 30.81 19.35 -26.83
CA SER A 10 30.47 20.73 -27.14
C SER A 10 29.83 21.32 -25.87
N SER A 11 30.50 22.24 -25.16
CA SER A 11 29.91 22.97 -24.01
C SER A 11 28.93 24.07 -24.43
N LYS A 12 28.88 24.41 -25.73
CA LYS A 12 28.03 25.47 -26.28
C LYS A 12 26.55 25.08 -26.28
N ASN A 13 26.23 23.80 -26.47
CA ASN A 13 24.83 23.34 -26.52
C ASN A 13 24.14 23.38 -25.14
N THR A 14 24.91 23.19 -24.07
CA THR A 14 24.39 23.21 -22.70
C THR A 14 24.12 24.65 -22.23
N GLN A 15 24.99 25.61 -22.58
CA GLN A 15 24.76 27.02 -22.25
C GLN A 15 23.60 27.63 -23.05
N GLN A 16 23.40 27.23 -24.31
CA GLN A 16 22.30 27.72 -25.13
C GLN A 16 20.94 27.23 -24.62
N ARG A 17 20.87 25.97 -24.15
CA ARG A 17 19.68 25.42 -23.47
C ARG A 17 19.40 26.04 -22.10
N LEU A 18 20.45 26.42 -21.36
CA LEU A 18 20.31 27.12 -20.08
C LEU A 18 19.73 28.54 -20.27
N ALA A 19 20.19 29.27 -21.30
CA ALA A 19 19.70 30.61 -21.63
C ALA A 19 18.27 30.62 -22.20
N GLU A 20 17.83 29.53 -22.82
CA GLU A 20 16.46 29.37 -23.32
C GLU A 20 15.48 28.97 -22.20
N PHE A 21 15.94 28.17 -21.24
CA PHE A 21 15.18 27.82 -20.04
C PHE A 21 14.98 29.02 -19.11
N GLN A 22 16.02 29.83 -18.88
CA GLN A 22 15.93 31.06 -18.09
C GLN A 22 14.97 32.09 -18.69
N ARG A 23 14.89 32.19 -20.04
CA ARG A 23 13.92 33.06 -20.72
C ARG A 23 12.47 32.60 -20.60
N ARG A 24 12.22 31.30 -20.45
CA ARG A 24 10.86 30.77 -20.24
C ARG A 24 10.38 30.91 -18.79
N ALA A 25 11.30 30.90 -17.82
CA ALA A 25 10.96 31.07 -16.41
C ALA A 25 10.59 32.53 -16.03
N SER A 26 10.90 33.52 -16.89
CA SER A 26 10.66 34.94 -16.62
C SER A 26 9.33 35.48 -17.18
N VAL A 27 8.53 34.68 -17.88
CA VAL A 27 7.23 35.10 -18.42
C VAL A 27 6.12 34.42 -17.65
N GLY A 28 5.63 35.10 -16.60
CA GLY A 28 4.42 34.73 -15.88
C GLY A 28 4.68 34.32 -14.44
N CYS A 29 4.70 35.32 -13.55
CA CYS A 29 4.17 35.31 -12.18
C CYS A 29 4.65 36.58 -11.46
N HIS A 30 3.79 37.61 -11.42
CA HIS A 30 3.93 38.67 -10.42
C HIS A 30 3.44 38.12 -9.08
N GLY A 31 4.38 37.70 -8.25
CA GLY A 31 4.14 37.24 -6.88
C GLY A 31 5.44 36.75 -6.25
N SER A 32 5.85 37.41 -5.18
CA SER A 32 7.11 37.18 -4.45
C SER A 32 7.32 35.70 -4.08
N LEU A 33 8.17 35.00 -4.82
CA LEU A 33 8.77 33.71 -4.46
C LEU A 33 10.24 33.72 -4.90
N SER A 34 11.11 33.23 -4.01
CA SER A 34 12.57 33.19 -4.14
C SER A 34 13.05 32.42 -5.38
N GLN A 35 14.07 32.94 -6.07
CA GLN A 35 14.63 32.32 -7.27
C GLN A 35 15.30 30.96 -6.96
N PRO A 36 15.15 29.94 -7.83
CA PRO A 36 15.86 28.67 -7.68
C PRO A 36 17.35 28.80 -8.04
N HIS A 37 18.23 28.18 -7.23
CA HIS A 37 19.65 28.07 -7.53
C HIS A 37 19.93 26.84 -8.42
N VAL A 38 20.63 27.06 -9.52
CA VAL A 38 21.08 26.01 -10.44
C VAL A 38 22.59 25.84 -10.30
N GLY A 39 23.03 24.64 -9.93
CA GLY A 39 24.44 24.31 -9.77
C GLY A 39 24.82 23.10 -10.63
N VAL A 40 26.02 23.12 -11.21
CA VAL A 40 26.62 21.96 -11.88
C VAL A 40 27.70 21.41 -10.96
N SER A 41 27.62 20.12 -10.64
CA SER A 41 28.63 19.45 -9.81
C SER A 41 29.26 18.29 -10.58
N ARG A 42 30.58 18.15 -10.46
CA ARG A 42 31.36 17.09 -11.08
C ARG A 42 31.38 15.85 -10.21
N PHE A 43 30.98 14.72 -10.78
CA PHE A 43 31.20 13.41 -10.17
C PHE A 43 31.99 12.55 -11.15
N GLY A 44 33.28 12.34 -10.85
CA GLY A 44 34.20 11.67 -11.76
C GLY A 44 34.32 12.38 -13.11
N SER A 45 34.20 11.63 -14.21
CA SER A 45 34.31 12.15 -15.58
C SER A 45 32.99 12.68 -16.17
N SER A 46 31.96 12.91 -15.35
CA SER A 46 30.66 13.39 -15.83
C SER A 46 30.15 14.56 -14.99
N ASP A 47 29.60 15.55 -15.68
CA ASP A 47 28.96 16.72 -15.08
C ASP A 47 27.46 16.41 -14.89
N VAL A 48 26.96 16.57 -13.67
CA VAL A 48 25.53 16.39 -13.33
C VAL A 48 24.92 17.74 -12.99
N LEU A 49 23.80 18.06 -13.63
CA LEU A 49 23.04 19.29 -13.40
C LEU A 49 22.04 19.07 -12.26
N CYS A 50 22.17 19.85 -11.19
CA CYS A 50 21.27 19.80 -10.04
C CYS A 50 20.48 21.11 -9.94
N ILE A 51 19.16 21.01 -9.86
CA ILE A 51 18.25 22.14 -9.64
C ILE A 51 17.52 21.88 -8.33
N THR A 52 17.67 22.76 -7.35
CA THR A 52 17.03 22.61 -6.04
C THR A 52 16.32 23.91 -5.65
N ALA A 53 15.09 23.81 -5.15
CA ALA A 53 14.31 24.95 -4.69
C ALA A 53 14.60 25.35 -3.23
N ASP A 54 15.50 24.66 -2.54
CA ASP A 54 15.74 24.90 -1.11
C ASP A 54 17.20 24.60 -0.70
N HIS A 55 17.75 25.44 0.18
CA HIS A 55 19.17 25.51 0.58
C HIS A 55 19.63 24.29 1.41
N SER A 56 18.71 23.44 1.84
CA SER A 56 18.93 22.43 2.89
C SER A 56 19.48 21.10 2.39
N PHE A 57 19.48 20.83 1.08
CA PHE A 57 19.82 19.51 0.54
C PHE A 57 21.30 19.31 0.17
N CYS A 58 22.10 20.38 0.09
CA CYS A 58 23.46 20.29 -0.46
C CYS A 58 24.56 19.90 0.56
N ARG A 59 24.23 19.74 1.86
CA ARG A 59 25.24 19.42 2.90
C ARG A 59 25.42 17.93 3.21
N ILE A 60 24.60 17.03 2.66
CA ILE A 60 24.65 15.60 3.04
C ILE A 60 25.60 14.76 2.16
N ALA A 61 26.07 15.27 1.02
CA ALA A 61 26.82 14.47 0.05
C ALA A 61 28.37 14.60 0.08
N CYS A 62 28.96 15.42 0.95
CA CYS A 62 30.42 15.57 1.03
C CYS A 62 30.92 15.44 2.48
N GLY A 63 31.02 14.19 2.96
CA GLY A 63 31.70 13.86 4.21
C GLY A 63 33.21 13.73 4.00
N CYS A 64 33.96 14.66 4.60
CA CYS A 64 35.42 14.74 4.57
C CYS A 64 36.09 13.49 5.20
N PHE A 65 37.02 12.88 4.47
CA PHE A 65 37.96 11.88 4.95
C PHE A 65 39.18 12.61 5.54
N HIS A 66 39.47 12.46 6.84
CA HIS A 66 40.78 12.76 7.43
C HIS A 66 41.16 11.63 8.41
N PRO A 67 42.38 11.08 8.33
CA PRO A 67 42.82 9.99 9.21
C PRO A 67 43.37 10.54 10.54
N ALA A 68 42.85 10.06 11.66
CA ALA A 68 43.39 10.33 12.98
C ALA A 68 44.44 9.27 13.35
N SER A 69 45.64 9.75 13.68
CA SER A 69 46.81 9.05 14.17
C SER A 69 46.61 8.49 15.59
N ALA A 70 47.13 7.28 15.81
CA ALA A 70 47.12 6.59 17.10
C ALA A 70 48.15 7.16 18.09
N PRO A 71 47.84 7.26 19.40
CA PRO A 71 48.84 7.43 20.44
C PRO A 71 49.29 6.07 21.06
N PRO A 72 50.54 5.96 21.55
CA PRO A 72 51.15 4.73 22.05
C PRO A 72 50.72 4.33 23.48
N PRO A 73 50.95 3.07 23.91
CA PRO A 73 50.42 2.54 25.16
C PRO A 73 51.20 3.03 26.39
N GLN A 74 50.48 3.54 27.38
CA GLN A 74 51.02 3.79 28.71
C GLN A 74 51.01 2.50 29.54
N ARG A 75 52.19 2.16 30.08
CA ARG A 75 52.39 1.11 31.09
C ARG A 75 51.75 1.54 32.41
N LEU A 76 50.87 0.71 32.95
CA LEU A 76 50.41 0.81 34.33
C LEU A 76 51.09 -0.27 35.17
N CYS A 77 51.84 0.17 36.18
CA CYS A 77 52.36 -0.64 37.27
C CYS A 77 51.18 -1.10 38.16
N GLY A 78 51.05 -2.40 38.39
CA GLY A 78 50.13 -2.97 39.39
C GLY A 78 50.85 -3.24 40.72
N PRO A 79 50.20 -3.09 41.89
CA PRO A 79 50.73 -3.55 43.16
C PRO A 79 50.27 -5.01 43.47
N PRO A 80 51.01 -5.75 44.33
CA PRO A 80 50.77 -7.15 44.60
C PRO A 80 49.77 -7.33 45.76
N GLY A 81 48.90 -8.34 45.67
CA GLY A 81 47.97 -8.66 46.74
C GLY A 81 47.10 -9.88 46.44
N TYR A 82 47.71 -11.05 46.31
CA TYR A 82 47.01 -12.33 46.34
C TYR A 82 46.55 -12.63 47.78
N ARG A 83 45.24 -12.81 47.98
CA ARG A 83 44.69 -13.61 49.10
C ARG A 83 43.72 -14.65 48.52
N PRO A 84 43.75 -15.90 49.01
CA PRO A 84 42.93 -16.98 48.48
C PRO A 84 41.47 -16.88 48.92
N TYR A 85 40.65 -17.44 48.04
CA TYR A 85 39.21 -17.53 47.99
C TYR A 85 38.63 -18.43 49.10
N THR A 86 37.57 -17.97 49.76
CA THR A 86 36.65 -18.82 50.54
C THR A 86 35.21 -18.48 50.12
N PRO A 87 34.43 -19.43 49.58
CA PRO A 87 33.04 -19.17 49.22
C PRO A 87 32.14 -19.16 50.47
N PRO A 88 31.15 -18.25 50.55
CA PRO A 88 30.15 -18.29 51.62
C PRO A 88 29.09 -19.35 51.32
N THR A 89 28.81 -20.17 52.32
CA THR A 89 27.67 -21.07 52.43
C THR A 89 26.35 -20.32 52.24
N HIS A 90 25.56 -20.75 51.25
CA HIS A 90 24.19 -20.30 51.03
C HIS A 90 23.27 -20.85 52.12
N THR A 91 22.74 -19.97 52.96
CA THR A 91 21.61 -20.26 53.85
C THR A 91 20.32 -20.20 53.04
N LEU A 92 19.58 -21.30 53.01
CA LEU A 92 18.24 -21.42 52.42
C LEU A 92 17.26 -20.51 53.17
N HIS A 93 16.75 -19.46 52.52
CA HIS A 93 15.55 -18.75 52.94
C HIS A 93 14.32 -19.35 52.25
N ALA A 94 13.32 -19.70 53.06
CA ALA A 94 12.02 -20.20 52.63
C ALA A 94 11.25 -19.16 51.78
N PRO A 95 10.44 -19.58 50.79
CA PRO A 95 9.66 -18.66 49.99
C PRO A 95 8.42 -18.16 50.75
N TYR A 96 8.29 -16.84 50.83
CA TYR A 96 7.07 -16.13 51.22
C TYR A 96 6.04 -16.24 50.09
N THR A 97 4.90 -16.88 50.36
CA THR A 97 3.71 -16.86 49.50
C THR A 97 2.85 -15.64 49.82
N HIS A 98 2.76 -14.69 48.89
CA HIS A 98 1.70 -13.68 48.88
C HIS A 98 0.56 -14.14 47.96
N PRO A 99 -0.69 -14.23 48.43
CA PRO A 99 -1.84 -14.44 47.55
C PRO A 99 -2.23 -13.12 46.88
N THR A 100 -2.13 -13.07 45.54
CA THR A 100 -2.75 -12.01 44.73
C THR A 100 -4.23 -12.36 44.47
N PRO A 101 -5.17 -11.42 44.62
CA PRO A 101 -6.56 -11.67 44.28
C PRO A 101 -6.73 -11.74 42.76
N TYR A 102 -7.08 -12.93 42.25
CA TYR A 102 -7.56 -13.11 40.88
C TYR A 102 -8.99 -12.57 40.77
N THR A 103 -9.15 -11.45 40.05
CA THR A 103 -10.47 -10.96 39.64
C THR A 103 -10.94 -11.81 38.47
N HIS A 104 -11.87 -12.73 38.73
CA HIS A 104 -12.55 -13.48 37.67
C HIS A 104 -13.45 -12.53 36.87
N VAL A 105 -13.04 -12.17 35.65
CA VAL A 105 -13.90 -11.51 34.67
C VAL A 105 -14.82 -12.57 34.10
N VAL A 106 -16.07 -12.59 34.57
CA VAL A 106 -17.14 -13.40 33.99
C VAL A 106 -17.54 -12.74 32.66
N VAL A 107 -17.06 -13.29 31.56
CA VAL A 107 -17.55 -12.93 30.22
C VAL A 107 -18.95 -13.50 30.08
N ALA A 108 -19.96 -12.63 30.02
CA ALA A 108 -21.33 -13.07 29.79
C ALA A 108 -21.43 -13.78 28.43
N PRO A 109 -22.11 -14.94 28.34
CA PRO A 109 -22.30 -15.64 27.08
C PRO A 109 -23.09 -14.74 26.13
N VAL A 110 -22.57 -14.53 24.93
CA VAL A 110 -23.30 -13.87 23.84
C VAL A 110 -24.44 -14.80 23.43
N ASP A 111 -25.66 -14.29 23.47
CA ASP A 111 -26.87 -15.02 23.07
C ASP A 111 -26.78 -15.42 21.59
N SER A 112 -26.50 -16.70 21.36
CA SER A 112 -26.36 -17.28 20.02
C SER A 112 -27.63 -17.18 19.18
N GLU A 113 -28.80 -17.06 19.82
CA GLU A 113 -30.07 -16.93 19.13
C GLU A 113 -30.22 -15.53 18.52
N ALA A 114 -29.86 -14.50 19.27
CA ALA A 114 -29.84 -13.12 18.78
C ALA A 114 -28.88 -12.94 17.59
N LEU A 115 -27.72 -13.60 17.63
CA LEU A 115 -26.75 -13.55 16.52
C LEU A 115 -27.28 -14.23 15.25
N ASN A 116 -27.92 -15.39 15.39
CA ASN A 116 -28.50 -16.10 14.24
C ASN A 116 -29.67 -15.31 13.62
N LYS A 117 -30.50 -14.65 14.44
CA LYS A 117 -31.57 -13.77 13.97
C LYS A 117 -31.03 -12.58 13.18
N ALA A 118 -29.97 -11.93 13.68
CA ALA A 118 -29.34 -10.80 12.98
C ALA A 118 -28.73 -11.23 11.63
N LYS A 119 -28.15 -12.43 11.57
CA LYS A 119 -27.61 -13.00 10.33
C LYS A 119 -28.71 -13.23 9.29
N LEU A 120 -29.86 -13.76 9.71
CA LEU A 120 -31.00 -14.00 8.82
C LEU A 120 -31.59 -12.69 8.27
N GLU A 121 -31.73 -11.67 9.11
CA GLU A 121 -32.19 -10.33 8.68
C GLU A 121 -31.25 -9.69 7.67
N LEU A 122 -29.94 -9.86 7.83
CA LEU A 122 -28.95 -9.32 6.89
C LEU A 122 -29.03 -10.02 5.53
N GLU A 123 -29.18 -11.34 5.51
CA GLU A 123 -29.34 -12.14 4.30
C GLU A 123 -30.60 -11.74 3.53
N GLN A 124 -31.71 -11.52 4.24
CA GLN A 124 -32.96 -11.06 3.63
C GLN A 124 -32.80 -9.68 2.98
N LYS A 125 -32.15 -8.73 3.67
CA LYS A 125 -31.89 -7.39 3.11
C LYS A 125 -30.98 -7.43 1.88
N PHE A 126 -30.04 -8.38 1.84
CA PHE A 126 -29.18 -8.58 0.67
C PHE A 126 -29.98 -9.08 -0.54
N GLN A 127 -30.86 -10.06 -0.35
CA GLN A 127 -31.74 -10.57 -1.41
C GLN A 127 -32.69 -9.48 -1.95
N GLU A 128 -33.26 -8.66 -1.07
CA GLU A 128 -34.10 -7.52 -1.46
C GLU A 128 -33.32 -6.49 -2.30
N SER A 129 -32.08 -6.17 -1.90
CA SER A 129 -31.18 -5.31 -2.68
C SER A 129 -30.86 -5.88 -4.06
N GLU A 130 -30.68 -7.20 -4.16
CA GLU A 130 -30.34 -7.83 -5.44
C GLU A 130 -31.53 -7.80 -6.42
N ALA A 131 -32.75 -8.03 -5.92
CA ALA A 131 -33.97 -7.90 -6.71
C ALA A 131 -34.17 -6.48 -7.27
N VAL A 132 -33.88 -5.44 -6.47
CA VAL A 132 -33.92 -4.04 -6.93
C VAL A 132 -32.90 -3.80 -8.05
N ARG A 133 -31.69 -4.33 -7.92
CA ARG A 133 -30.64 -4.21 -8.94
C ARG A 133 -31.05 -4.88 -10.25
N GLN A 134 -31.62 -6.08 -10.19
CA GLN A 134 -32.10 -6.80 -11.38
C GLN A 134 -33.26 -6.03 -12.06
N GLY A 135 -34.18 -5.46 -11.28
CA GLY A 135 -35.26 -4.62 -11.80
C GLY A 135 -34.77 -3.37 -12.53
N LEU A 136 -33.73 -2.70 -12.00
CA LEU A 136 -33.10 -1.56 -12.67
C LEU A 136 -32.42 -1.97 -13.99
N GLN A 137 -31.73 -3.10 -14.03
CA GLN A 137 -31.09 -3.62 -15.25
C GLN A 137 -32.12 -3.94 -16.34
N ALA A 138 -33.25 -4.57 -15.98
CA ALA A 138 -34.34 -4.85 -16.92
C ALA A 138 -34.91 -3.55 -17.52
N ARG A 139 -35.08 -2.51 -16.69
CA ARG A 139 -35.61 -1.22 -17.12
C ARG A 139 -34.65 -0.44 -18.03
N ILE A 140 -33.35 -0.57 -17.81
CA ILE A 140 -32.33 -0.02 -18.72
C ILE A 140 -32.42 -0.72 -20.08
N ALA A 141 -32.48 -2.07 -20.10
CA ALA A 141 -32.60 -2.82 -21.35
C ALA A 141 -33.88 -2.48 -22.13
N GLU A 142 -35.00 -2.25 -21.43
CA GLU A 142 -36.25 -1.81 -22.05
C GLU A 142 -36.11 -0.42 -22.69
N LEU A 143 -35.50 0.54 -22.00
CA LEU A 143 -35.27 1.89 -22.53
C LEU A 143 -34.35 1.86 -23.76
N GLU A 144 -33.31 1.03 -23.75
CA GLU A 144 -32.43 0.82 -24.91
C GLU A 144 -33.20 0.26 -26.12
N SER A 145 -34.11 -0.70 -25.89
CA SER A 145 -34.97 -1.25 -26.94
C SER A 145 -35.95 -0.19 -27.50
N GLN A 146 -36.53 0.66 -26.65
CA GLN A 146 -37.42 1.73 -27.08
C GLN A 146 -36.68 2.80 -27.91
N LEU A 147 -35.44 3.14 -27.52
CA LEU A 147 -34.58 4.05 -28.27
C LEU A 147 -34.23 3.48 -29.66
N ALA A 148 -33.91 2.18 -29.73
CA ALA A 148 -33.65 1.50 -31.00
C ALA A 148 -34.90 1.49 -31.92
N ALA A 149 -36.09 1.26 -31.37
CA ALA A 149 -37.33 1.30 -32.14
C ALA A 149 -37.62 2.69 -32.72
N ARG A 150 -37.42 3.76 -31.94
CA ARG A 150 -37.60 5.15 -32.40
C ARG A 150 -36.63 5.55 -33.51
N ALA A 151 -35.39 5.07 -33.45
CA ALA A 151 -34.40 5.31 -34.50
C ALA A 151 -34.84 4.73 -35.85
N ASN A 152 -35.56 3.60 -35.85
CA ASN A 152 -36.02 2.93 -37.07
C ASN A 152 -37.35 3.48 -37.61
N SER A 153 -38.18 4.11 -36.79
CA SER A 153 -39.47 4.68 -37.24
C SER A 153 -39.34 6.06 -37.92
N GLY A 154 -38.17 6.69 -37.88
CA GLY A 154 -37.94 8.03 -38.43
C GLY A 154 -37.76 8.12 -39.95
N THR A 155 -37.84 7.02 -40.70
CA THR A 155 -37.49 6.97 -42.13
C THR A 155 -38.68 6.74 -43.07
N SER A 156 -39.93 6.89 -42.61
CA SER A 156 -41.12 6.62 -43.45
C SER A 156 -41.66 7.88 -44.15
N ALA A 157 -41.28 8.01 -45.42
CA ALA A 157 -42.06 8.53 -46.56
C ALA A 157 -42.88 9.83 -46.38
N MET A 158 -42.33 10.93 -46.91
CA MET A 158 -43.13 12.06 -47.41
C MET A 158 -44.08 11.58 -48.53
N PRO A 159 -45.39 11.86 -48.46
CA PRO A 159 -46.31 11.52 -49.54
C PRO A 159 -46.19 12.52 -50.68
N SER A 160 -45.82 12.04 -51.87
CA SER A 160 -45.99 12.76 -53.13
C SER A 160 -47.49 12.94 -53.44
N SER A 161 -47.97 14.18 -53.40
CA SER A 161 -49.27 14.57 -53.94
C SER A 161 -49.08 15.46 -55.18
N ARG A 162 -49.76 15.10 -56.28
CA ARG A 162 -49.76 15.76 -57.59
C ARG A 162 -50.80 16.89 -57.66
N ASN A 163 -50.37 18.00 -58.27
CA ASN A 163 -51.06 18.97 -59.14
C ASN A 163 -52.57 19.26 -59.00
N SER A 164 -52.90 20.55 -58.84
CA SER A 164 -53.70 21.31 -59.83
C SER A 164 -53.62 22.83 -59.64
N THR A 165 -53.55 23.50 -60.79
CA THR A 165 -53.31 24.90 -61.18
C THR A 165 -54.22 25.97 -60.57
N GLN A 166 -53.67 27.12 -60.14
CA GLN A 166 -54.29 28.46 -60.27
C GLN A 166 -53.25 29.58 -60.14
N SER A 167 -53.50 30.68 -60.86
CA SER A 167 -52.55 31.69 -61.35
C SER A 167 -52.48 33.00 -60.52
N LEU A 168 -51.23 33.49 -60.33
CA LEU A 168 -50.76 34.88 -60.08
C LEU A 168 -51.20 35.60 -58.78
N PRO A 169 -50.44 36.60 -58.23
CA PRO A 169 -49.39 37.39 -58.87
C PRO A 169 -48.02 37.43 -58.16
N GLN A 170 -47.06 37.95 -58.93
CA GLN A 170 -45.69 38.34 -58.59
C GLN A 170 -45.52 38.97 -57.21
N ALA A 171 -44.68 38.35 -56.38
CA ALA A 171 -44.02 39.03 -55.26
C ALA A 171 -42.61 38.43 -55.06
N ALA A 172 -41.61 39.32 -55.18
CA ALA A 172 -40.24 39.23 -54.68
C ALA A 172 -39.51 37.88 -54.75
N ALA A 173 -38.65 37.76 -55.77
CA ALA A 173 -37.57 36.77 -55.80
C ALA A 173 -36.54 37.05 -54.68
N ALA A 174 -36.76 36.47 -53.50
CA ALA A 174 -35.73 36.27 -52.51
C ALA A 174 -35.03 34.94 -52.81
N ALA A 175 -33.78 35.02 -53.26
CA ALA A 175 -32.92 33.87 -53.48
C ALA A 175 -32.80 33.05 -52.18
N ILE A 176 -33.47 31.90 -52.14
CA ILE A 176 -33.33 30.92 -51.06
C ILE A 176 -31.93 30.33 -51.18
N PRO A 177 -31.02 30.56 -50.20
CA PRO A 177 -29.69 29.97 -50.24
C PRO A 177 -29.81 28.44 -50.13
N PRO A 178 -29.02 27.68 -50.89
CA PRO A 178 -29.02 26.22 -50.81
C PRO A 178 -28.73 25.80 -49.36
N PRO A 179 -29.38 24.72 -48.84
CA PRO A 179 -29.14 24.26 -47.49
C PRO A 179 -27.66 23.95 -47.32
N THR A 180 -27.03 24.62 -46.37
CA THR A 180 -25.60 24.57 -46.08
C THR A 180 -25.22 23.17 -45.58
N SER A 181 -24.92 22.28 -46.53
CA SER A 181 -24.45 20.88 -46.40
C SER A 181 -23.12 20.70 -45.64
N ARG A 182 -22.62 21.73 -44.95
CA ARG A 182 -21.35 21.69 -44.21
C ARG A 182 -21.47 21.09 -42.82
N ASN A 183 -22.62 21.26 -42.15
CA ASN A 183 -22.78 20.77 -40.78
C ASN A 183 -23.01 19.25 -40.71
N SER A 184 -23.67 18.67 -41.72
CA SER A 184 -23.88 17.22 -41.79
C SER A 184 -22.57 16.45 -41.99
N MET A 185 -21.65 16.96 -42.82
CA MET A 185 -20.36 16.34 -43.06
C MET A 185 -19.47 16.35 -41.79
N GLN A 186 -19.48 17.44 -41.02
CA GLN A 186 -18.74 17.49 -39.75
C GLN A 186 -19.32 16.54 -38.70
N GLN A 187 -20.65 16.42 -38.63
CA GLN A 187 -21.30 15.50 -37.70
C GLN A 187 -21.01 14.03 -38.05
N GLU A 188 -21.01 13.69 -39.35
CA GLU A 188 -20.66 12.36 -39.82
C GLU A 188 -19.17 12.02 -39.55
N GLN A 189 -18.28 12.99 -39.74
CA GLN A 189 -16.85 12.82 -39.43
C GLN A 189 -16.61 12.61 -37.93
N GLN A 190 -17.32 13.31 -37.06
CA GLN A 190 -17.26 13.10 -35.61
C GLN A 190 -17.78 11.71 -35.21
N LEU A 191 -18.90 11.26 -35.81
CA LEU A 191 -19.45 9.94 -35.53
C LEU A 191 -18.50 8.81 -35.97
N GLN A 192 -17.88 8.96 -37.15
CA GLN A 192 -16.87 8.00 -37.62
C GLN A 192 -15.65 7.93 -36.68
N GLN A 193 -15.20 9.08 -36.17
CA GLN A 193 -14.09 9.13 -35.23
C GLN A 193 -14.46 8.46 -33.90
N GLN A 194 -15.66 8.66 -33.40
CA GLN A 194 -16.15 8.02 -32.17
C GLN A 194 -16.28 6.50 -32.33
N LEU A 195 -16.77 6.03 -33.48
CA LEU A 195 -16.87 4.60 -33.79
C LEU A 195 -15.48 3.95 -33.87
N GLN A 196 -14.49 4.67 -34.41
CA GLN A 196 -13.11 4.19 -34.48
C GLN A 196 -12.47 4.08 -33.09
N GLN A 197 -12.74 5.03 -32.19
CA GLN A 197 -12.29 4.95 -30.79
C GLN A 197 -12.94 3.76 -30.05
N GLN A 198 -14.24 3.52 -30.25
CA GLN A 198 -14.90 2.34 -29.66
C GLN A 198 -14.31 1.02 -30.18
N LYS A 199 -13.98 0.92 -31.47
CA LYS A 199 -13.32 -0.27 -32.04
C LYS A 199 -11.95 -0.52 -31.41
N GLN A 200 -11.17 0.54 -31.18
CA GLN A 200 -9.87 0.43 -30.51
C GLN A 200 -10.02 -0.01 -29.04
N GLN A 201 -10.99 0.52 -28.31
CA GLN A 201 -11.26 0.10 -26.93
C GLN A 201 -11.68 -1.38 -26.86
N LYS A 202 -12.57 -1.84 -27.75
CA LYS A 202 -12.96 -3.26 -27.83
C LYS A 202 -11.77 -4.16 -28.16
N GLN A 203 -10.88 -3.74 -29.05
CA GLN A 203 -9.65 -4.51 -29.34
C GLN A 203 -8.73 -4.60 -28.13
N GLN A 204 -8.54 -3.51 -27.37
CA GLN A 204 -7.74 -3.55 -26.14
C GLN A 204 -8.34 -4.48 -25.08
N GLN A 205 -9.67 -4.43 -24.88
CA GLN A 205 -10.35 -5.34 -23.96
C GLN A 205 -10.18 -6.81 -24.36
N HIS A 206 -10.28 -7.11 -25.67
CA HIS A 206 -10.08 -8.46 -26.18
C HIS A 206 -8.64 -8.95 -25.96
N GLN A 207 -7.63 -8.09 -26.15
CA GLN A 207 -6.23 -8.42 -25.87
C GLN A 207 -5.99 -8.72 -24.38
N LEU A 208 -6.56 -7.91 -23.48
CA LEU A 208 -6.53 -8.14 -22.04
C LEU A 208 -7.16 -9.48 -21.67
N GLN A 209 -8.32 -9.81 -22.25
CA GLN A 209 -8.99 -11.08 -22.00
C GLN A 209 -8.16 -12.28 -22.48
N GLN A 210 -7.53 -12.21 -23.65
CA GLN A 210 -6.63 -13.25 -24.12
C GLN A 210 -5.39 -13.40 -23.21
N GLN A 211 -4.85 -12.30 -22.69
CA GLN A 211 -3.72 -12.33 -21.77
C GLN A 211 -4.09 -13.05 -20.47
N GLN A 212 -5.28 -12.75 -19.91
CA GLN A 212 -5.79 -13.43 -18.72
C GLN A 212 -5.98 -14.93 -18.97
N LEU A 213 -6.51 -15.33 -20.13
CA LEU A 213 -6.68 -16.75 -20.48
C LEU A 213 -5.34 -17.50 -20.57
N ARG A 214 -4.30 -16.85 -21.11
CA ARG A 214 -2.95 -17.41 -21.16
C ARG A 214 -2.36 -17.61 -19.77
N ILE A 215 -2.59 -16.67 -18.85
CA ILE A 215 -2.16 -16.79 -17.46
C ILE A 215 -2.88 -17.97 -16.80
N GLN A 216 -4.20 -18.11 -16.98
CA GLN A 216 -4.96 -19.25 -16.46
C GLN A 216 -4.47 -20.60 -17.01
N ARG A 217 -4.19 -20.70 -18.31
CA ARG A 217 -3.65 -21.94 -18.91
C ARG A 217 -2.27 -22.30 -18.35
N ARG A 218 -1.38 -21.32 -18.13
CA ARG A 218 -0.08 -21.57 -17.49
C ARG A 218 -0.24 -22.09 -16.06
N GLN A 219 -1.23 -21.60 -15.31
CA GLN A 219 -1.53 -22.08 -13.96
C GLN A 219 -2.07 -23.52 -13.94
N GLN A 220 -2.77 -23.97 -14.99
CA GLN A 220 -3.29 -25.34 -15.08
C GLN A 220 -2.22 -26.37 -15.49
N GLN A 221 -1.19 -25.96 -16.21
CA GLN A 221 -0.13 -26.85 -16.71
C GLN A 221 1.00 -27.10 -15.70
N SER A 222 1.01 -26.44 -14.54
CA SER A 222 2.08 -26.56 -13.54
C SER A 222 1.83 -27.57 -12.41
N LEU A 223 0.98 -28.59 -12.62
CA LEU A 223 0.80 -29.70 -11.67
C LEU A 223 1.77 -30.85 -11.98
N PRO A 224 2.68 -31.24 -11.06
CA PRO A 224 3.61 -32.34 -11.30
C PRO A 224 2.92 -33.71 -11.20
N GLN A 225 2.98 -34.48 -12.28
CA GLN A 225 2.78 -35.93 -12.25
C GLN A 225 4.09 -36.60 -11.81
N ALA A 226 4.17 -37.12 -10.59
CA ALA A 226 5.27 -37.97 -10.17
C ALA A 226 4.82 -39.11 -9.24
N ALA A 227 4.73 -40.29 -9.88
CA ALA A 227 5.07 -41.64 -9.44
C ALA A 227 4.73 -42.14 -8.01
N ALA A 228 3.91 -43.19 -8.00
CA ALA A 228 3.66 -44.09 -6.89
C ALA A 228 4.78 -45.15 -6.73
N ALA A 229 5.22 -45.41 -5.48
CA ALA A 229 5.84 -46.66 -5.03
C ALA A 229 5.73 -46.79 -3.49
N ALA A 230 5.43 -48.01 -3.01
CA ALA A 230 5.14 -48.45 -1.64
C ALA A 230 6.41 -48.48 -0.72
N ILE A 231 6.45 -48.61 0.63
CA ILE A 231 5.84 -49.49 1.69
C ILE A 231 6.16 -48.82 3.11
N PRO A 232 5.80 -49.31 4.33
CA PRO A 232 4.58 -49.15 5.16
C PRO A 232 4.83 -48.49 6.58
N PRO A 233 4.08 -48.76 7.69
CA PRO A 233 3.28 -47.74 8.37
C PRO A 233 3.72 -47.41 9.81
N THR A 234 3.40 -46.19 10.26
CA THR A 234 2.86 -45.78 11.58
C THR A 234 3.44 -44.44 11.99
N HIS A 235 2.82 -43.37 11.49
CA HIS A 235 2.39 -42.24 12.31
C HIS A 235 1.18 -41.68 11.58
N THR A 236 0.04 -41.62 12.27
CA THR A 236 -1.21 -41.05 11.79
C THR A 236 -0.99 -39.60 11.38
N LEU A 237 -0.69 -39.40 10.09
CA LEU A 237 -0.72 -38.12 9.42
C LEU A 237 -2.17 -37.63 9.45
N HIS A 238 -2.39 -36.56 10.21
CA HIS A 238 -3.54 -35.70 10.00
C HIS A 238 -3.65 -35.38 8.51
N THR A 239 -4.86 -35.57 8.00
CA THR A 239 -5.30 -35.37 6.62
C THR A 239 -4.75 -34.05 6.08
N ARG A 240 -3.68 -34.15 5.29
CA ARG A 240 -2.91 -33.03 4.73
C ARG A 240 -3.67 -32.47 3.53
N GLY A 241 -4.72 -31.69 3.82
CA GLY A 241 -5.51 -30.91 2.84
C GLY A 241 -5.25 -29.40 2.87
N GLY A 242 -4.25 -28.95 3.64
CA GLY A 242 -3.77 -27.56 3.65
C GLY A 242 -2.69 -27.37 2.59
N GLY A 243 -2.84 -26.33 1.78
CA GLY A 243 -1.79 -25.96 0.82
C GLY A 243 -0.52 -25.61 1.56
N GLU A 244 0.61 -25.62 0.86
CA GLU A 244 1.99 -25.42 1.35
C GLU A 244 2.27 -24.11 2.13
N TRP A 245 1.24 -23.37 2.50
CA TRP A 245 1.27 -21.94 2.74
C TRP A 245 0.19 -21.43 3.73
N ASP A 246 -0.58 -22.32 4.36
CA ASP A 246 -1.53 -21.96 5.41
C ASP A 246 -0.78 -21.63 6.72
N ILE A 247 -0.96 -20.41 7.26
CA ILE A 247 -0.41 -20.01 8.56
C ILE A 247 -1.32 -20.57 9.67
N SER A 248 -0.80 -21.52 10.44
CA SER A 248 -1.51 -22.11 11.57
C SER A 248 -1.46 -21.22 12.82
N ASP A 249 -2.34 -21.47 13.79
CA ASP A 249 -2.32 -20.73 15.06
C ASP A 249 -1.02 -21.00 15.84
N ALA A 250 -0.43 -22.18 15.66
CA ALA A 250 0.88 -22.52 16.22
C ALA A 250 1.99 -21.65 15.60
N ASP A 251 1.91 -21.31 14.31
CA ASP A 251 2.88 -20.41 13.67
C ASP A 251 2.72 -18.97 14.17
N ILE A 252 1.49 -18.53 14.42
CA ILE A 252 1.21 -17.21 15.00
C ILE A 252 1.76 -17.13 16.43
N GLU A 253 1.47 -18.12 17.27
CA GLU A 253 2.00 -18.20 18.64
C GLU A 253 3.52 -18.30 18.64
N LYS A 254 4.12 -19.05 17.70
CA LYS A 254 5.58 -19.09 17.55
C LYS A 254 6.15 -17.72 17.19
N PHE A 255 5.53 -17.01 16.25
CA PHE A 255 5.95 -15.66 15.86
C PHE A 255 5.82 -14.67 17.04
N TYR A 256 4.72 -14.77 17.80
CA TYR A 256 4.54 -14.00 19.03
C TYR A 256 5.61 -14.31 20.08
N ALA A 257 5.92 -15.59 20.28
CA ALA A 257 6.97 -16.03 21.20
C ALA A 257 8.35 -15.53 20.75
N GLU A 258 8.68 -15.59 19.46
CA GLU A 258 9.92 -15.02 18.91
C GLU A 258 10.01 -13.51 19.16
N LEU A 259 8.90 -12.79 19.05
CA LEU A 259 8.83 -11.35 19.32
C LEU A 259 8.91 -10.99 20.80
N THR A 260 8.56 -11.88 21.72
CA THR A 260 8.49 -11.57 23.17
C THR A 260 9.60 -12.22 23.99
N THR A 261 10.21 -13.29 23.49
CA THR A 261 11.26 -14.02 24.21
C THR A 261 12.55 -13.20 24.24
N GLY A 262 13.04 -12.93 25.46
CA GLY A 262 14.29 -12.20 25.69
C GLY A 262 14.25 -10.71 25.32
N GLY A 263 13.08 -10.17 24.97
CA GLY A 263 12.92 -8.75 24.72
C GLY A 263 12.85 -7.94 26.01
N LYS A 264 13.18 -6.65 25.91
CA LYS A 264 13.15 -5.70 27.04
C LYS A 264 11.88 -4.85 27.06
N GLY A 265 11.02 -5.01 26.06
CA GLY A 265 9.87 -4.14 25.85
C GLY A 265 10.26 -2.70 25.51
N GLY A 266 9.30 -1.81 25.68
CA GLY A 266 9.49 -0.37 25.55
C GLY A 266 9.54 0.10 24.10
N ASP A 267 10.19 1.25 23.88
CA ASP A 267 10.20 1.93 22.59
C ASP A 267 11.26 1.36 21.63
N PRO A 268 11.00 1.41 20.31
CA PRO A 268 11.98 1.01 19.32
C PRO A 268 13.21 1.94 19.34
N PRO A 269 14.39 1.47 18.90
CA PRO A 269 15.58 2.31 18.81
C PRO A 269 15.34 3.54 17.93
N LYS A 270 15.87 4.70 18.33
CA LYS A 270 15.64 6.00 17.65
C LYS A 270 15.94 5.98 16.16
N GLU A 271 17.08 5.41 15.79
CA GLU A 271 17.57 5.38 14.41
C GLU A 271 17.01 4.19 13.61
N SER A 272 16.01 3.49 14.16
CA SER A 272 15.42 2.34 13.50
C SER A 272 14.36 2.75 12.49
N VAL A 273 14.31 2.04 11.36
CA VAL A 273 13.29 2.25 10.32
C VAL A 273 11.89 2.05 10.90
N VAL A 274 11.70 1.04 11.75
CA VAL A 274 10.42 0.77 12.42
C VAL A 274 10.00 1.93 13.32
N GLY A 275 10.90 2.47 14.15
CA GLY A 275 10.59 3.64 14.98
C GLY A 275 10.20 4.86 14.14
N GLY A 276 10.93 5.11 13.05
CA GLY A 276 10.60 6.19 12.11
C GLY A 276 9.23 6.02 11.45
N LEU A 277 8.87 4.80 11.06
CA LEU A 277 7.56 4.48 10.48
C LEU A 277 6.44 4.64 11.52
N ILE A 278 6.63 4.15 12.74
CA ILE A 278 5.65 4.28 13.83
C ILE A 278 5.32 5.76 14.08
N VAL A 279 6.33 6.63 14.18
CA VAL A 279 6.09 8.07 14.35
C VAL A 279 5.34 8.65 13.16
N LYS A 280 5.75 8.35 11.91
CA LYS A 280 5.09 8.88 10.71
C LYS A 280 3.61 8.49 10.59
N PHE A 281 3.22 7.32 11.11
CA PHE A 281 1.87 6.78 10.99
C PHE A 281 1.00 6.97 12.22
N PHE A 282 1.56 7.03 13.42
CA PHE A 282 0.79 7.07 14.67
C PHE A 282 1.00 8.37 15.46
N HIS A 283 1.93 9.23 15.06
CA HIS A 283 2.07 10.57 15.65
C HIS A 283 1.06 11.54 15.03
N GLY A 284 -0.15 11.52 15.58
CA GLY A 284 -1.29 12.30 15.11
C GLY A 284 -2.52 12.06 15.95
N GLU A 285 -3.64 12.58 15.47
CA GLU A 285 -4.95 12.34 16.06
C GLU A 285 -5.81 11.56 15.09
N PHE A 286 -6.37 10.45 15.55
CA PHE A 286 -7.31 9.67 14.77
C PHE A 286 -8.72 10.21 15.04
N THR A 287 -9.33 10.83 14.03
CA THR A 287 -10.69 11.35 14.10
C THR A 287 -11.64 10.47 13.27
N PRO A 288 -12.96 10.56 13.48
CA PRO A 288 -13.94 9.85 12.65
C PRO A 288 -13.84 10.19 11.15
N GLN A 289 -13.30 11.37 10.80
CA GLN A 289 -13.11 11.82 9.42
C GLN A 289 -11.78 11.34 8.81
N GLY A 290 -10.87 10.77 9.59
CA GLY A 290 -9.57 10.31 9.12
C GLY A 290 -8.43 10.52 10.12
N PHE A 291 -7.21 10.29 9.67
CA PHE A 291 -6.02 10.52 10.49
C PHE A 291 -5.42 11.91 10.23
N LYS A 292 -5.39 12.77 11.24
CA LYS A 292 -4.75 14.08 11.17
C LYS A 292 -3.26 13.95 11.50
N ARG A 293 -2.43 14.03 10.47
CA ARG A 293 -0.96 13.90 10.56
C ARG A 293 -0.31 15.21 11.03
N TYR A 294 0.60 15.12 11.99
CA TYR A 294 1.48 16.24 12.38
C TYR A 294 2.88 16.11 11.76
N ALA A 295 2.94 15.76 10.47
CA ALA A 295 4.19 15.50 9.78
C ALA A 295 5.07 16.76 9.72
N GLY A 296 6.38 16.60 9.95
CA GLY A 296 7.37 17.66 9.76
C GLY A 296 7.62 18.57 10.96
N HIS A 297 6.86 18.43 12.04
CA HIS A 297 7.05 19.19 13.29
C HIS A 297 7.68 18.34 14.42
N TRP A 298 8.57 17.43 14.03
CA TRP A 298 9.27 16.53 14.96
C TRP A 298 10.25 17.31 15.84
N LYS A 299 10.32 16.93 17.12
CA LYS A 299 11.10 17.63 18.15
C LYS A 299 12.46 16.99 18.42
N GLY A 300 12.95 16.15 17.52
CA GLY A 300 14.28 15.56 17.62
C GLY A 300 15.39 16.57 17.30
N PRO A 301 16.61 16.33 17.81
CA PRO A 301 17.81 17.01 17.33
C PRO A 301 18.40 16.27 16.10
N PRO A 302 18.76 16.96 15.00
CA PRO A 302 18.46 18.37 14.67
C PRO A 302 16.96 18.63 14.48
N PRO A 303 16.47 19.88 14.71
CA PRO A 303 15.06 20.23 14.55
C PRO A 303 14.50 19.76 13.20
N GLY A 304 13.31 19.13 13.23
CA GLY A 304 12.71 18.51 12.05
C GLY A 304 13.00 17.01 11.91
N ASN A 305 13.92 16.45 12.69
CA ASN A 305 14.14 15.00 12.76
C ASN A 305 13.32 14.34 13.88
N ILE A 306 13.03 13.04 13.71
CA ILE A 306 12.33 12.23 14.71
C ILE A 306 13.22 12.06 15.96
N GLY A 307 12.71 12.49 17.10
CA GLY A 307 13.34 12.35 18.41
C GLY A 307 12.73 11.25 19.25
N LYS A 308 13.37 10.94 20.39
CA LYS A 308 12.85 9.97 21.37
C LYS A 308 11.46 10.33 21.89
N LYS A 309 11.17 11.63 22.06
CA LYS A 309 9.86 12.11 22.51
C LYS A 309 8.77 11.84 21.47
N ASP A 310 9.08 12.03 20.18
CA ASP A 310 8.13 11.76 19.10
C ASP A 310 7.87 10.25 19.00
N ILE A 311 8.88 9.41 19.24
CA ILE A 311 8.74 7.95 19.28
C ILE A 311 7.79 7.52 20.39
N ALA A 312 7.95 8.04 21.62
CA ALA A 312 7.04 7.73 22.71
C ALA A 312 5.58 8.06 22.35
N VAL A 313 5.34 9.25 21.78
CA VAL A 313 3.99 9.66 21.32
C VAL A 313 3.46 8.72 20.22
N GLY A 314 4.30 8.37 19.24
CA GLY A 314 3.92 7.42 18.18
C GLY A 314 3.62 6.02 18.73
N MET A 315 4.37 5.58 19.75
CA MET A 315 4.16 4.29 20.41
C MET A 315 2.87 4.24 21.21
N ASP A 316 2.51 5.32 21.90
CA ASP A 316 1.23 5.42 22.59
C ASP A 316 0.07 5.39 21.59
N GLY A 317 0.19 6.11 20.47
CA GLY A 317 -0.76 6.05 19.37
C GLY A 317 -0.90 4.65 18.78
N LEU A 318 0.23 3.95 18.56
CA LEU A 318 0.25 2.57 18.08
C LEU A 318 -0.45 1.62 19.06
N LYS A 319 -0.16 1.70 20.36
CA LYS A 319 -0.80 0.85 21.39
C LYS A 319 -2.31 1.03 21.42
N VAL A 320 -2.79 2.27 21.37
CA VAL A 320 -4.22 2.59 21.33
C VAL A 320 -4.86 1.97 20.09
N GLN A 321 -4.23 2.13 18.92
CA GLN A 321 -4.74 1.55 17.68
C GLN A 321 -4.64 0.03 17.64
N MET A 322 -3.64 -0.60 18.26
CA MET A 322 -3.59 -2.06 18.32
C MET A 322 -4.68 -2.63 19.23
N LYS A 323 -5.05 -1.94 20.32
CA LYS A 323 -6.19 -2.35 21.16
C LYS A 323 -7.52 -2.21 20.42
N ASN A 324 -7.73 -1.07 19.78
CA ASN A 324 -8.95 -0.77 19.04
C ASN A 324 -8.63 -0.09 17.70
N PRO A 325 -8.35 -0.87 16.65
CA PRO A 325 -7.91 -0.31 15.38
C PRO A 325 -9.08 0.36 14.66
N MET A 326 -8.96 1.68 14.43
CA MET A 326 -9.93 2.40 13.61
C MET A 326 -9.77 2.14 12.12
N PHE A 327 -8.53 1.88 11.68
CA PHE A 327 -8.21 1.58 10.30
C PHE A 327 -7.53 0.22 10.21
N VAL A 328 -8.31 -0.79 9.80
CA VAL A 328 -7.83 -2.16 9.58
C VAL A 328 -7.71 -2.39 8.08
N THR A 329 -6.52 -2.76 7.62
CA THR A 329 -6.31 -3.22 6.25
C THR A 329 -6.77 -4.67 6.13
N LYS A 330 -7.47 -5.00 5.04
CA LYS A 330 -7.88 -6.38 4.76
C LYS A 330 -6.66 -7.23 4.38
N GLY A 331 -6.50 -8.37 5.05
CA GLY A 331 -5.53 -9.40 4.67
C GLY A 331 -5.97 -10.12 3.39
N GLY A 332 -5.00 -10.56 2.59
CA GLY A 332 -5.25 -11.28 1.34
C GLY A 332 -4.11 -11.07 0.34
N VAL A 333 -3.93 -12.05 -0.56
CA VAL A 333 -2.76 -12.10 -1.46
C VAL A 333 -2.76 -10.94 -2.44
N GLY A 334 -1.67 -10.17 -2.44
CA GLY A 334 -1.20 -9.44 -3.62
C GLY A 334 -2.08 -8.30 -4.16
N TYR A 335 -1.46 -7.52 -5.03
CA TYR A 335 -2.14 -6.49 -5.81
C TYR A 335 -3.01 -7.13 -6.89
N GLY A 336 -4.26 -6.69 -7.02
CA GLY A 336 -5.17 -7.14 -8.09
C GLY A 336 -5.99 -8.39 -7.78
N VAL A 337 -5.99 -8.88 -6.54
CA VAL A 337 -6.98 -9.86 -6.07
C VAL A 337 -8.27 -9.13 -5.71
N ASP A 338 -9.39 -9.80 -5.99
CA ASP A 338 -10.73 -9.29 -5.69
C ASP A 338 -10.85 -8.93 -4.20
N GLU A 339 -11.33 -7.72 -3.92
CA GLU A 339 -11.54 -7.18 -2.58
C GLU A 339 -12.56 -7.99 -1.76
N THR A 340 -13.40 -8.79 -2.43
CA THR A 340 -14.37 -9.70 -1.80
C THR A 340 -13.70 -10.91 -1.16
N LEU A 341 -12.50 -11.29 -1.64
CA LEU A 341 -11.72 -12.43 -1.14
C LEU A 341 -10.77 -12.04 -0.01
N LYS A 342 -10.67 -10.74 0.30
CA LYS A 342 -9.81 -10.25 1.38
C LYS A 342 -10.54 -10.31 2.72
N VAL A 343 -9.83 -10.77 3.74
CA VAL A 343 -10.38 -10.97 5.08
C VAL A 343 -10.04 -9.78 5.96
N VAL A 344 -11.06 -9.09 6.46
CA VAL A 344 -10.90 -7.96 7.39
C VAL A 344 -10.40 -8.46 8.75
N ASP A 345 -11.00 -9.54 9.25
CA ASP A 345 -10.78 -10.13 10.56
C ASP A 345 -10.92 -11.65 10.43
N ASP A 346 -9.91 -12.39 10.84
CA ASP A 346 -9.93 -13.86 10.77
C ASP A 346 -10.54 -14.51 12.02
N GLY A 347 -10.98 -13.70 13.00
CA GLY A 347 -11.61 -14.16 14.23
C GLY A 347 -10.65 -14.82 15.22
N LYS A 348 -9.34 -14.81 14.94
CA LYS A 348 -8.34 -15.45 15.80
C LYS A 348 -7.92 -14.60 17.00
N GLY A 349 -8.38 -13.36 17.08
CA GLY A 349 -8.10 -12.45 18.19
C GLY A 349 -6.68 -11.88 18.20
N TRP A 350 -6.00 -11.88 17.04
CA TRP A 350 -4.68 -11.28 16.88
C TRP A 350 -4.76 -9.95 16.14
N VAL A 351 -3.93 -9.00 16.56
CA VAL A 351 -3.70 -7.75 15.85
C VAL A 351 -2.26 -7.68 15.39
N TRP A 352 -2.07 -7.29 14.14
CA TRP A 352 -0.78 -7.29 13.47
C TRP A 352 -0.40 -5.88 13.08
N LEU A 353 0.88 -5.57 13.18
CA LEU A 353 1.51 -4.44 12.49
C LEU A 353 2.37 -5.02 11.39
N ALA A 354 2.11 -4.66 10.13
CA ALA A 354 2.91 -5.12 9.00
C ALA A 354 3.37 -3.96 8.13
N ALA A 355 4.55 -4.13 7.52
CA ALA A 355 5.13 -3.21 6.57
C ALA A 355 4.73 -3.58 5.13
N GLU A 356 4.46 -2.55 4.36
CA GLU A 356 3.96 -2.63 2.99
C GLU A 356 4.87 -1.81 2.07
N MET A 357 5.31 -2.41 0.97
CA MET A 357 6.04 -1.67 -0.08
C MET A 357 5.10 -1.42 -1.25
N SER A 358 4.63 -0.18 -1.34
CA SER A 358 3.89 0.34 -2.48
C SER A 358 4.80 1.25 -3.32
N PRO A 359 4.37 1.65 -4.53
CA PRO A 359 5.08 2.67 -5.33
C PRO A 359 5.34 3.99 -4.57
N GLY A 360 4.55 4.27 -3.51
CA GLY A 360 4.74 5.41 -2.61
C GLY A 360 5.83 5.22 -1.54
N GLY A 361 6.49 4.06 -1.51
CA GLY A 361 7.53 3.72 -0.54
C GLY A 361 7.06 2.74 0.53
N LEU A 362 7.83 2.68 1.63
CA LEU A 362 7.57 1.80 2.75
C LEU A 362 6.54 2.43 3.70
N ALA A 363 5.43 1.73 3.92
CA ALA A 363 4.36 2.09 4.83
C ALA A 363 4.16 1.01 5.91
N ILE A 364 3.42 1.32 6.97
CA ILE A 364 2.94 0.33 7.93
C ILE A 364 1.43 0.38 8.05
N GLU A 365 0.82 -0.77 8.28
CA GLU A 365 -0.62 -0.97 8.32
C GLU A 365 -0.99 -1.93 9.47
N LEU A 366 -2.21 -1.79 9.98
CA LEU A 366 -2.75 -2.68 11.01
C LEU A 366 -3.69 -3.70 10.38
N PHE A 367 -3.63 -4.95 10.85
CA PHE A 367 -4.48 -6.03 10.38
C PHE A 367 -5.09 -6.77 11.56
N LYS A 368 -6.34 -7.24 11.40
CA LYS A 368 -6.97 -8.23 12.29
C LYS A 368 -6.98 -9.64 11.69
N SER A 369 -6.39 -9.79 10.51
CA SER A 369 -6.14 -11.06 9.86
C SER A 369 -4.65 -11.20 9.55
N VAL A 370 -4.19 -12.42 9.30
CA VAL A 370 -2.80 -12.67 8.92
C VAL A 370 -2.43 -11.81 7.68
N PRO A 371 -1.36 -10.98 7.77
CA PRO A 371 -0.99 -10.04 6.72
C PRO A 371 -0.22 -10.72 5.58
N PHE A 372 -0.87 -11.64 4.87
CA PHE A 372 -0.28 -12.43 3.78
C PHE A 372 0.35 -11.55 2.68
N GLY A 373 1.56 -11.91 2.25
CA GLY A 373 2.29 -11.17 1.23
C GLY A 373 2.82 -9.81 1.71
N LYS A 374 2.69 -9.47 3.00
CA LYS A 374 3.23 -8.26 3.65
C LYS A 374 4.30 -8.64 4.66
N ARG A 375 5.01 -7.66 5.21
CA ARG A 375 6.13 -7.90 6.14
C ARG A 375 5.66 -7.75 7.58
N ALA A 376 5.28 -8.84 8.23
CA ALA A 376 4.81 -8.82 9.61
C ALA A 376 5.92 -8.30 10.55
N LEU A 377 5.68 -7.18 11.21
CA LEU A 377 6.64 -6.56 12.13
C LEU A 377 6.33 -6.97 13.58
N LEU A 378 5.07 -6.85 13.98
CA LEU A 378 4.58 -7.16 15.32
C LEU A 378 3.28 -7.96 15.24
N VAL A 379 3.05 -8.82 16.23
CA VAL A 379 1.76 -9.44 16.50
C VAL A 379 1.46 -9.33 17.98
N ALA A 380 0.23 -9.03 18.36
CA ALA A 380 -0.22 -9.04 19.74
C ALA A 380 -1.60 -9.69 19.87
N LYS A 381 -1.86 -10.30 21.03
CA LYS A 381 -3.22 -10.74 21.40
C LYS A 381 -4.05 -9.48 21.59
N GLN A 382 -5.19 -9.38 20.91
CA GLN A 382 -6.03 -8.18 20.99
C GLN A 382 -6.52 -7.93 22.42
N SER A 383 -6.71 -9.00 23.20
CA SER A 383 -7.09 -8.95 24.61
C SER A 383 -5.97 -8.42 25.53
N ASP A 384 -4.70 -8.52 25.13
CA ASP A 384 -3.55 -8.11 25.95
C ASP A 384 -2.40 -7.56 25.07
N VAL A 385 -2.65 -6.39 24.52
CA VAL A 385 -1.66 -5.67 23.71
C VAL A 385 -0.50 -5.16 24.57
N ASP A 386 -0.76 -4.84 25.84
CA ASP A 386 0.25 -4.26 26.73
C ASP A 386 1.33 -5.28 27.08
N GLU A 387 0.97 -6.56 27.27
CA GLU A 387 1.93 -7.63 27.48
C GLU A 387 2.97 -7.67 26.35
N MET A 388 2.53 -7.61 25.10
CA MET A 388 3.43 -7.65 23.94
C MET A 388 4.45 -6.51 24.00
N PHE A 389 4.00 -5.26 24.22
CA PHE A 389 4.90 -4.11 24.28
C PHE A 389 5.79 -4.08 25.52
N SER A 390 5.40 -4.76 26.60
CA SER A 390 6.25 -4.92 27.79
C SER A 390 7.42 -5.90 27.56
N LYS A 391 7.29 -6.79 26.56
CA LYS A 391 8.26 -7.86 26.29
C LYS A 391 8.88 -7.82 24.90
N VAL A 392 8.46 -6.90 24.03
CA VAL A 392 8.88 -6.88 22.62
C VAL A 392 10.39 -6.87 22.46
N ASN A 393 10.86 -7.71 21.54
CA ASN A 393 12.23 -7.82 21.09
C ASN A 393 12.36 -7.07 19.75
N TRP A 394 12.75 -5.80 19.86
CA TRP A 394 12.89 -4.92 18.69
C TRP A 394 13.92 -5.40 17.67
N ALA A 395 14.91 -6.21 18.06
CA ALA A 395 15.86 -6.79 17.10
C ALA A 395 15.17 -7.78 16.15
N VAL A 396 14.22 -8.58 16.67
CA VAL A 396 13.41 -9.50 15.87
C VAL A 396 12.47 -8.72 14.95
N ALA A 397 11.74 -7.73 15.49
CA ALA A 397 10.85 -6.88 14.70
C ALA A 397 11.59 -6.16 13.56
N LEU A 398 12.81 -5.67 13.82
CA LEU A 398 13.67 -5.06 12.80
C LEU A 398 14.16 -6.09 11.77
N GLY A 399 14.57 -7.28 12.20
CA GLY A 399 14.96 -8.36 11.29
C GLY A 399 13.82 -8.84 10.39
N ASN A 400 12.57 -8.60 10.77
CA ASN A 400 11.40 -8.96 9.98
C ASN A 400 11.06 -7.94 8.89
N ILE A 401 11.66 -6.76 8.89
CA ILE A 401 11.43 -5.75 7.84
C ILE A 401 11.89 -6.21 6.45
N GLU A 402 12.73 -7.24 6.39
CA GLU A 402 13.18 -7.87 5.14
C GLU A 402 12.44 -9.18 4.84
N LYS A 403 11.59 -9.65 5.75
CA LYS A 403 10.88 -10.93 5.61
C LYS A 403 9.43 -10.69 5.21
N THR A 404 8.99 -11.35 4.16
CA THR A 404 7.57 -11.37 3.78
C THR A 404 6.88 -12.55 4.45
N PHE A 405 5.82 -12.27 5.19
CA PHE A 405 5.01 -13.28 5.83
C PHE A 405 4.15 -13.96 4.77
N GLY A 406 4.40 -15.25 4.61
CA GLY A 406 3.65 -16.08 3.69
C GLY A 406 3.69 -15.61 2.23
N GLY A 407 4.88 -15.65 1.59
CA GLY A 407 5.17 -15.65 0.15
C GLY A 407 4.26 -14.88 -0.84
N PRO A 408 4.78 -14.26 -1.92
CA PRO A 408 3.96 -13.50 -2.87
C PRO A 408 2.86 -14.32 -3.60
N LEU A 409 2.81 -15.65 -3.42
CA LEU A 409 1.94 -16.59 -4.11
C LEU A 409 0.93 -17.31 -3.20
N ILE A 410 0.87 -17.00 -1.90
CA ILE A 410 0.03 -17.76 -0.94
C ILE A 410 -1.44 -17.35 -1.02
N LYS A 411 -2.33 -18.28 -1.36
CA LYS A 411 -3.80 -18.05 -1.32
C LYS A 411 -4.36 -18.19 0.09
N GLN A 412 -5.00 -17.13 0.58
CA GLN A 412 -5.89 -17.19 1.75
C GLN A 412 -7.19 -17.87 1.32
N ARG A 413 -7.66 -18.86 2.09
CA ARG A 413 -8.92 -19.57 1.83
C ARG A 413 -10.11 -18.86 2.43
#